data_AF-A0A259LGB0-F1
#
_entry.id   AF-A0A259LGB0-F1
#
_cell.length_a   1.000
_cell.length_b   1.000
_cell.length_c   1.000
_cell.angle_alpha   90.00
_cell.angle_beta   90.00
_cell.angle_gamma   90.00
#
_symmetry.space_group_name_H-M   'P 1'
#
loop_
_entity.id
_entity.type
_entity.pdbx_description
1 polymer ?
#
loop_
_entity_poly.entity_id
_entity_poly.type
_entity_poly.pdbx_seq_one_letter_code
_entity_poly.pdbx_strand_id
1 'polypeptide(L)'
;MSQFAINLIFVGGSFLIYILIAIWAKAGSTSDFYVAGGGVHPVTNGMAIGADWMSAASFISMAGLIAANGYSASTFLMGWTGGYVLLAMLLAPYLRKFGKFTVPEFIGDRYYSANARLVAVICLIVASVTYVIGRMAGAGVAFSRFLE
;
A
#
# COMPACT_ATOMS: atom_id res chain seq x y z
N MET A 1 8.41 -25.93 -22.64
CA MET A 1 7.22 -25.13 -22.29
C MET A 1 7.26 -23.83 -23.09
N SER A 2 6.13 -23.34 -23.60
CA SER A 2 6.07 -22.04 -24.27
C SER A 2 6.23 -20.89 -23.26
N GLN A 3 6.72 -19.73 -23.72
CA GLN A 3 6.82 -18.51 -22.90
C GLN A 3 5.47 -18.16 -22.26
N PHE A 4 4.40 -18.26 -23.05
CA PHE A 4 3.03 -18.06 -22.59
C PHE A 4 2.66 -18.98 -21.41
N ALA A 5 3.02 -20.28 -21.48
CA ALA A 5 2.74 -21.22 -20.39
C ALA A 5 3.53 -20.88 -19.11
N ILE A 6 4.77 -20.40 -19.24
CA ILE A 6 5.58 -19.95 -18.09
C ILE A 6 4.94 -18.71 -17.44
N ASN A 7 4.57 -17.71 -18.24
CA ASN A 7 3.92 -16.49 -17.74
C ASN A 7 2.62 -16.82 -17.00
N LEU A 8 1.78 -17.68 -17.58
CA LEU A 8 0.50 -18.08 -16.98
C LEU A 8 0.69 -18.80 -15.65
N ILE A 9 1.66 -19.72 -15.56
CA ILE A 9 1.95 -20.44 -14.31
C ILE A 9 2.48 -19.49 -13.25
N PHE A 10 3.38 -18.56 -13.60
CA PHE A 10 3.96 -17.65 -12.62
C PHE A 10 2.92 -16.67 -12.08
N VAL A 11 2.17 -16.03 -12.98
CA VAL A 11 1.12 -15.08 -12.63
C VAL A 11 -0.01 -15.83 -11.89
N GLY A 12 -0.61 -16.84 -12.51
CA GLY A 12 -1.71 -17.60 -11.90
C GLY A 12 -1.32 -18.26 -10.59
N GLY A 13 -0.10 -18.80 -10.50
CA GLY A 13 0.46 -19.38 -9.29
C GLY A 13 0.62 -18.36 -8.17
N SER A 14 1.11 -17.15 -8.46
CA SER A 14 1.19 -16.07 -7.46
C SER A 14 -0.19 -15.68 -6.91
N PHE A 15 -1.21 -15.51 -7.78
CA PHE A 15 -2.58 -15.26 -7.35
C PHE A 15 -3.12 -16.38 -6.47
N LEU A 16 -2.91 -17.63 -6.88
CA LEU A 16 -3.34 -18.79 -6.12
C LEU A 16 -2.71 -18.82 -4.73
N ILE A 17 -1.40 -18.60 -4.63
CA ILE A 17 -0.69 -18.54 -3.35
C ILE A 17 -1.28 -17.46 -2.44
N TYR A 18 -1.49 -16.24 -2.95
CA TYR A 18 -2.07 -15.15 -2.16
C TYR A 18 -3.51 -15.44 -1.71
N ILE A 19 -4.33 -16.06 -2.56
CA ILE A 19 -5.70 -16.47 -2.21
C ILE A 19 -5.68 -17.53 -1.12
N LEU A 20 -4.80 -18.54 -1.23
CA LEU A 20 -4.66 -19.59 -0.22
C LEU A 20 -4.21 -19.02 1.12
N ILE A 21 -3.24 -18.09 1.12
CA ILE A 21 -2.80 -17.38 2.32
C ILE A 21 -3.97 -16.57 2.92
N ALA A 22 -4.76 -15.88 2.10
CA ALA A 22 -5.89 -15.08 2.57
C ALA A 22 -6.99 -15.95 3.23
N ILE A 23 -7.26 -17.14 2.68
CA ILE A 23 -8.22 -18.09 3.26
C ILE A 23 -7.68 -18.67 4.57
N TRP A 24 -6.39 -19.04 4.61
CA TRP A 24 -5.74 -19.62 5.78
C TRP A 24 -5.61 -18.63 6.94
N ALA A 25 -5.26 -17.37 6.64
CA ALA A 25 -5.01 -16.32 7.63
C ALA A 25 -6.26 -15.45 7.92
N LYS A 26 -7.46 -16.01 7.75
CA LYS A 26 -8.71 -15.26 7.92
C LYS A 26 -8.84 -14.72 9.36
N ALA A 27 -9.05 -13.41 9.49
CA ALA A 27 -9.22 -12.75 10.78
C ALA A 27 -10.53 -13.15 11.47
N GLY A 28 -10.47 -13.40 12.78
CA GLY A 28 -11.62 -13.72 13.63
C GLY A 28 -12.23 -12.51 14.35
N SER A 29 -11.46 -11.42 14.50
CA SER A 29 -11.89 -10.20 15.19
C SER A 29 -11.37 -8.93 14.49
N THR A 30 -11.90 -7.77 14.87
CA THR A 30 -11.44 -6.46 14.39
C THR A 30 -9.97 -6.21 14.72
N SER A 31 -9.51 -6.64 15.90
CA SER A 31 -8.10 -6.50 16.29
C SER A 31 -7.19 -7.39 15.43
N ASP A 32 -7.63 -8.60 15.13
CA ASP A 32 -6.89 -9.50 14.22
C ASP A 32 -6.85 -8.94 12.80
N PHE A 33 -7.93 -8.31 12.36
CA PHE A 33 -8.01 -7.70 11.03
C PHE A 33 -7.12 -6.47 10.88
N TYR A 34 -7.12 -5.55 11.84
CA TYR A 34 -6.40 -4.27 11.72
C TYR A 34 -4.95 -4.32 12.22
N VAL A 35 -4.64 -5.12 13.24
CA VAL A 35 -3.30 -5.15 13.85
C VAL A 35 -2.72 -6.55 13.99
N ALA A 36 -3.35 -7.58 13.41
CA ALA A 36 -2.92 -8.97 13.51
C ALA A 36 -2.63 -9.42 14.95
N GLY A 37 -3.51 -8.99 15.88
CA GLY A 37 -3.37 -9.28 17.32
C GLY A 37 -2.16 -8.62 18.00
N GLY A 38 -1.43 -7.74 17.30
CA GLY A 38 -0.24 -7.05 17.81
C GLY A 38 1.03 -7.92 17.89
N GLY A 39 0.97 -9.18 17.43
CA GLY A 39 2.04 -10.17 17.58
C GLY A 39 3.05 -10.26 16.44
N VAL A 40 2.93 -9.44 15.39
CA VAL A 40 3.82 -9.50 14.22
C VAL A 40 5.21 -8.97 14.58
N HIS A 41 6.25 -9.75 14.27
CA HIS A 41 7.63 -9.35 14.53
C HIS A 41 7.98 -8.03 13.80
N PRO A 42 8.66 -7.06 14.44
CA PRO A 42 8.90 -5.74 13.87
C PRO A 42 9.58 -5.75 12.50
N VAL A 43 10.52 -6.67 12.28
CA VAL A 43 11.21 -6.81 10.98
C VAL A 43 10.23 -7.25 9.89
N THR A 44 9.37 -8.24 10.16
CA THR A 44 8.36 -8.72 9.21
C THR A 44 7.32 -7.64 8.93
N ASN A 45 6.90 -6.91 9.96
CA ASN A 45 5.99 -5.77 9.80
C ASN A 45 6.65 -4.66 8.96
N GLY A 46 7.93 -4.36 9.18
CA GLY A 46 8.70 -3.42 8.39
C GLY A 46 8.86 -3.85 6.92
N MET A 47 9.09 -5.14 6.66
CA MET A 47 9.12 -5.69 5.31
C MET A 47 7.75 -5.59 4.63
N ALA A 48 6.65 -5.83 5.35
CA ALA A 48 5.30 -5.68 4.83
C ALA A 48 4.99 -4.23 4.44
N ILE A 49 5.38 -3.28 5.31
CA ILE A 49 5.30 -1.84 5.07
C ILE A 49 6.11 -1.45 3.81
N GLY A 50 7.35 -1.91 3.69
CA GLY A 50 8.19 -1.68 2.52
C GLY A 50 7.64 -2.31 1.23
N ALA A 51 7.03 -3.50 1.33
CA ALA A 51 6.38 -4.16 0.20
C ALA A 51 5.12 -3.42 -0.26
N ASP A 52 4.34 -2.83 0.64
CA ASP A 52 3.19 -2.00 0.28
C ASP A 52 3.63 -0.69 -0.43
N TRP A 53 4.77 -0.11 0.02
CA TRP A 53 5.39 1.04 -0.65
C TRP A 53 5.86 0.70 -2.08
N MET A 54 6.21 -0.55 -2.35
CA MET A 54 6.51 -1.07 -3.69
C MET A 54 5.24 -1.22 -4.53
N SER A 55 4.89 -0.15 -5.24
CA SER A 55 3.66 -0.05 -6.01
C SER A 55 3.88 0.11 -7.51
N ALA A 56 2.81 -0.01 -8.29
CA ALA A 56 2.82 0.27 -9.73
C ALA A 56 3.26 1.73 -10.00
N ALA A 57 2.91 2.66 -9.11
CA ALA A 57 3.40 4.03 -9.19
C ALA A 57 4.93 4.07 -8.98
N SER A 58 5.44 3.33 -7.99
CA SER A 58 6.87 3.27 -7.68
C SER A 58 7.68 2.66 -8.83
N PHE A 59 7.19 1.61 -9.48
CA PHE A 59 7.89 0.95 -10.58
C PHE A 59 7.68 1.62 -11.95
N ILE A 60 6.42 1.78 -12.37
CA ILE A 60 6.09 2.24 -13.73
C ILE A 60 6.25 3.75 -13.83
N SER A 61 5.67 4.50 -12.89
CA SER A 61 5.70 5.97 -12.96
C SER A 61 7.10 6.53 -12.73
N MET A 62 7.88 5.95 -11.82
CA MET A 62 9.26 6.42 -11.60
C MET A 62 10.18 6.13 -12.79
N ALA A 63 10.09 4.93 -13.37
CA ALA A 63 10.83 4.60 -14.58
C ALA A 63 10.45 5.54 -15.73
N GLY A 64 9.15 5.81 -15.92
CA GLY A 64 8.66 6.75 -16.93
C GLY A 64 9.13 8.19 -16.69
N LEU A 65 9.09 8.68 -15.44
CA LEU A 65 9.55 10.01 -15.09
C LEU A 65 11.05 10.20 -15.32
N ILE A 66 11.88 9.22 -14.97
CA ILE A 66 13.33 9.28 -15.20
C ILE A 66 13.64 9.16 -16.69
N ALA A 67 12.94 8.29 -17.42
CA ALA A 67 13.12 8.17 -18.86
C ALA A 67 12.77 9.48 -19.61
N ALA A 68 11.74 10.19 -19.17
CA ALA A 68 11.29 11.43 -19.79
C ALA A 68 12.10 12.67 -19.36
N ASN A 69 12.44 12.79 -18.08
CA ASN A 69 13.03 14.01 -17.50
C ASN A 69 14.51 13.85 -17.11
N GLY A 70 15.08 12.66 -17.27
CA GLY A 70 16.46 12.36 -16.94
C GLY A 70 16.71 12.18 -15.43
N TYR A 71 17.98 12.17 -15.06
CA TYR A 71 18.44 11.88 -13.69
C TYR A 71 17.92 12.86 -12.63
N SER A 72 17.63 14.11 -12.99
CA SER A 72 17.10 15.12 -12.06
C SER A 72 15.77 14.69 -11.43
N ALA A 73 14.96 13.88 -12.12
CA ALA A 73 13.72 13.32 -11.59
C ALA A 73 13.94 12.34 -10.43
N SER A 74 15.15 11.81 -10.22
CA SER A 74 15.48 10.97 -9.06
C SER A 74 15.37 11.73 -7.73
N THR A 75 15.45 13.06 -7.75
CA THR A 75 15.22 13.88 -6.55
C THR A 75 13.80 13.71 -6.02
N PHE A 76 12.81 13.49 -6.90
CA PHE A 76 11.44 13.17 -6.52
C PHE A 76 11.37 11.84 -5.76
N LEU A 77 12.11 10.82 -6.23
CA LEU A 77 12.19 9.53 -5.54
C LEU A 77 12.76 9.69 -4.12
N MET A 78 13.83 10.47 -3.97
CA MET A 78 14.45 10.73 -2.67
C MET A 78 13.50 11.47 -1.73
N GLY A 79 12.82 12.51 -2.22
CA GLY A 79 11.85 13.27 -1.43
C GLY A 79 10.64 12.41 -1.02
N TRP A 80 10.11 11.61 -1.94
CA TRP A 80 8.98 10.72 -1.68
C TRP A 80 9.33 9.63 -0.67
N THR A 81 10.45 8.91 -0.88
CA THR A 81 10.91 7.86 0.05
C THR A 81 11.27 8.44 1.41
N GLY A 82 11.97 9.59 1.43
CA GLY A 82 12.32 10.28 2.66
C GLY A 82 11.08 10.71 3.44
N GLY A 83 10.08 11.29 2.77
CA GLY A 83 8.80 11.65 3.39
C GLY A 83 8.05 10.46 3.98
N TYR A 84 8.05 9.32 3.28
CA TYR A 84 7.49 8.07 3.78
C TYR A 84 8.18 7.58 5.06
N VAL A 85 9.51 7.58 5.09
CA VAL A 85 10.30 7.20 6.27
C VAL A 85 10.05 8.15 7.43
N LEU A 86 10.00 9.46 7.17
CA LEU A 86 9.69 10.47 8.20
C LEU A 86 8.29 10.26 8.78
N LEU A 87 7.27 10.02 7.95
CA LEU A 87 5.93 9.68 8.42
C LEU A 87 5.93 8.40 9.27
N ALA A 88 6.62 7.36 8.81
CA ALA A 88 6.72 6.10 9.55
C ALA A 88 7.39 6.27 10.93
N MET A 89 8.42 7.11 11.04
CA MET A 89 9.12 7.34 12.30
C MET A 89 8.41 8.35 13.22
N LEU A 90 7.82 9.40 12.64
CA LEU A 90 7.31 10.54 13.41
C LEU A 90 5.81 10.49 13.67
N LEU A 91 5.03 9.76 12.87
CA LEU A 91 3.57 9.70 13.02
C LEU A 91 3.11 8.33 13.51
N ALA A 92 3.65 7.24 12.96
CA ALA A 92 3.20 5.89 13.30
C ALA A 92 3.30 5.55 14.81
N PRO A 93 4.35 5.97 15.56
CA PRO A 93 4.41 5.69 17.00
C PRO A 93 3.30 6.38 17.79
N TYR A 94 2.90 7.60 17.41
CA TYR A 94 1.84 8.33 18.09
C TYR A 94 0.48 7.73 17.79
N LEU A 95 0.22 7.35 16.53
CA LEU A 95 -1.02 6.66 16.16
C LEU A 95 -1.14 5.32 16.89
N ARG A 96 -0.04 4.56 16.99
CA ARG A 96 0.00 3.30 17.74
C ARG A 96 -0.30 3.49 19.22
N LYS A 97 0.24 4.54 19.86
CA LYS A 97 -0.06 4.88 21.26
C LYS A 97 -1.50 5.33 21.49
N PHE A 98 -2.15 5.89 20.47
CA PHE A 98 -3.54 6.34 20.54
C PHE A 98 -4.55 5.20 20.51
N GLY A 99 -4.14 3.99 20.09
CA GLY A 99 -4.94 2.77 20.18
C GLY A 99 -6.15 2.70 19.23
N LYS A 100 -6.20 3.57 18.22
CA LYS A 100 -7.25 3.58 17.20
C LYS A 100 -6.80 2.92 15.91
N PHE A 101 -7.74 2.34 15.18
CA PHE A 101 -7.43 1.57 13.98
C PHE A 101 -7.39 2.42 12.71
N THR A 102 -8.01 3.61 12.70
CA THR A 102 -8.09 4.45 11.50
C THR A 102 -7.73 5.91 11.77
N VAL A 103 -7.16 6.57 10.75
CA VAL A 103 -6.79 8.00 10.83
C VAL A 103 -8.00 8.92 11.02
N PRO A 104 -9.16 8.72 10.35
CA PRO A 104 -10.32 9.57 10.59
C PRO A 104 -10.86 9.46 12.03
N GLU A 105 -10.83 8.26 12.61
CA GLU A 105 -11.21 8.07 14.01
C GLU A 105 -10.25 8.83 14.94
N PHE A 106 -8.94 8.72 14.70
CA PHE A 106 -7.93 9.50 15.41
C PHE A 106 -8.22 11.01 15.35
N ILE A 107 -8.50 11.56 14.16
CA ILE A 107 -8.79 12.99 13.99
C ILE A 107 -10.06 13.38 14.75
N GLY A 108 -11.13 12.59 14.63
CA GLY A 108 -12.39 12.86 15.31
C GLY A 108 -12.23 12.93 16.83
N ASP A 109 -11.47 12.00 17.41
CA ASP A 109 -11.27 11.92 18.85
C ASP A 109 -10.26 12.97 19.34
N ARG A 110 -9.19 13.22 18.57
CA ARG A 110 -8.16 14.22 18.91
C ARG A 110 -8.71 15.64 19.00
N TYR A 111 -9.72 15.96 18.18
CA TYR A 111 -10.33 17.29 18.12
C TYR A 111 -11.77 17.31 18.66
N TYR A 112 -12.26 16.20 19.23
CA TYR A 112 -13.63 16.07 19.76
C TYR A 112 -14.72 16.54 18.78
N SER A 113 -14.54 16.27 17.48
CA SER A 113 -15.37 16.84 16.41
C SER A 113 -15.80 15.79 15.39
N ALA A 114 -17.11 15.57 15.31
CA ALA A 114 -17.73 14.72 14.30
C ALA A 114 -17.52 15.28 12.88
N ASN A 115 -17.50 16.61 12.72
CA ASN A 115 -17.24 17.25 11.43
C ASN A 115 -15.81 17.03 10.97
N ALA A 116 -14.82 17.13 11.88
CA ALA A 116 -13.42 16.83 11.55
C ALA A 116 -13.23 15.37 11.13
N ARG A 117 -13.92 14.44 11.81
CA ARG A 117 -13.96 13.02 11.42
C ARG A 117 -14.53 12.85 10.02
N LEU A 118 -15.67 13.48 9.72
CA LEU A 118 -16.33 13.36 8.42
C LEU A 118 -15.43 13.87 7.29
N VAL A 119 -14.79 15.04 7.47
CA VAL A 119 -13.84 15.58 6.50
C VAL A 119 -12.67 14.60 6.28
N ALA A 120 -12.10 14.05 7.36
CA ALA A 120 -11.04 13.06 7.25
C ALA A 120 -11.47 11.79 6.51
N VAL A 121 -12.71 11.32 6.72
CA VAL A 121 -13.28 10.18 5.96
C VAL A 121 -13.37 10.51 4.47
N ILE A 122 -13.88 11.69 4.12
CA ILE A 122 -13.99 12.12 2.72
C ILE A 122 -12.59 12.18 2.08
N CYS A 123 -11.61 12.80 2.75
CA CYS A 123 -10.24 12.85 2.26
C CYS A 123 -9.64 11.45 2.08
N LEU A 124 -9.88 10.54 3.04
CA LEU A 124 -9.42 9.16 2.95
C LEU A 124 -10.01 8.45 1.73
N ILE A 125 -11.32 8.59 1.49
CA ILE A 125 -12.01 7.96 0.35
C ILE A 125 -11.45 8.50 -0.96
N VAL A 126 -11.34 9.82 -1.10
CA VAL A 126 -10.82 10.45 -2.33
C VAL A 126 -9.40 9.95 -2.62
N ALA A 127 -8.50 10.02 -1.63
CA ALA A 127 -7.13 9.54 -1.78
C ALA A 127 -7.07 8.04 -2.14
N SER A 128 -7.87 7.21 -1.46
CA SER A 128 -7.89 5.76 -1.69
C SER A 128 -8.41 5.40 -3.08
N VAL A 129 -9.50 6.04 -3.53
CA VAL A 129 -10.08 5.78 -4.86
C VAL A 129 -9.11 6.20 -5.95
N THR A 130 -8.51 7.39 -5.86
CA THR A 130 -7.50 7.84 -6.81
C THR A 130 -6.33 6.86 -6.88
N TYR A 131 -5.86 6.38 -5.73
CA TYR A 131 -4.79 5.41 -5.66
C TYR A 131 -5.16 4.07 -6.31
N VAL A 132 -6.34 3.52 -6.00
CA VAL A 132 -6.82 2.26 -6.59
C VAL A 132 -6.94 2.36 -8.11
N ILE A 133 -7.47 3.47 -8.64
CA ILE A 133 -7.55 3.70 -10.09
C ILE A 133 -6.16 3.60 -10.73
N GLY A 134 -5.17 4.31 -10.17
CA GLY A 134 -3.79 4.27 -10.66
C GLY A 134 -3.18 2.86 -10.60
N ARG A 135 -3.43 2.13 -9.51
CA ARG A 135 -2.95 0.75 -9.34
C ARG A 135 -3.57 -0.22 -10.35
N MET A 136 -4.87 -0.10 -10.62
CA MET A 136 -5.54 -0.94 -11.60
C MET A 136 -5.09 -0.65 -13.03
N ALA A 137 -4.86 0.63 -13.37
CA ALA A 137 -4.28 1.00 -14.66
C ALA A 137 -2.88 0.40 -14.85
N GLY A 138 -2.01 0.52 -13.83
CA GLY A 138 -0.68 -0.07 -13.86
C GLY A 138 -0.68 -1.60 -13.99
N ALA A 139 -1.61 -2.28 -13.27
CA ALA A 139 -1.81 -3.72 -13.41
C ALA A 139 -2.25 -4.08 -14.84
N GLY A 140 -3.20 -3.34 -15.43
CA GLY A 140 -3.64 -3.55 -16.81
C GLY A 140 -2.52 -3.44 -17.84
N VAL A 141 -1.63 -2.45 -17.69
CA VAL A 141 -0.43 -2.30 -18.54
C VAL A 141 0.54 -3.47 -18.37
N ALA A 142 0.70 -3.99 -17.15
CA ALA A 142 1.53 -5.18 -16.95
C ALA A 142 0.90 -6.40 -17.63
N PHE A 143 -0.39 -6.66 -17.41
CA PHE A 143 -1.08 -7.81 -17.98
C PHE A 143 -1.09 -7.81 -19.52
N SER A 144 -1.29 -6.65 -20.15
CA SER A 144 -1.28 -6.57 -21.62
C SER A 144 0.07 -6.95 -22.22
N ARG A 145 1.18 -6.78 -21.49
CA ARG A 145 2.52 -7.15 -21.94
C ARG A 145 2.89 -8.62 -21.69
N PHE A 146 2.26 -9.27 -20.71
CA PHE A 146 2.60 -10.65 -20.32
C PHE A 146 1.64 -11.71 -20.89
N LEU A 147 0.45 -11.31 -21.34
CA LEU A 147 -0.58 -12.18 -21.90
C LEU A 147 -0.71 -12.09 -23.44
N GLU A 148 0.10 -11.24 -24.09
CA GLU A 148 0.44 -11.35 -25.52
C GLU A 148 1.43 -12.51 -25.74
#